data_AF-A0A1Y0RCJ6-F1
#
_entry.id   AF-A0A1Y0RCJ6-F1
#
_cell.length_a   1.000
_cell.length_b   1.000
_cell.length_c   1.000
_cell.angle_alpha   90.00
_cell.angle_beta   90.00
_cell.angle_gamma   90.00
#
_symmetry.space_group_name_H-M   'P 1'
#
loop_
_entity.id
_entity.type
_entity.pdbx_description
1 polymer ?
#
loop_
_entity_poly.entity_id
_entity_poly.type
_entity_poly.pdbx_seq_one_letter_code
_entity_poly.pdbx_strand_id
1 'polypeptide(L)'
;MPIPQPGEIWEVSRLVRSPLKFSSQEQQTLYSSSVQSFLAGNSPPRYVMIVKENESPVETEEQWLIVSVMLLSVKTDFLSDVDLLIPANMSGLSQDLLAETWHVIPALACNLLQPVGKRFSREIYDHLLTVGDYSHKLVDEMPVISETKRLGLTPGSLYAAKDLKIQDFHKQEEAWSDVLTVPVAAYHTYLKNIKFTNAVLDEALYLEQD
;
A
#
# COMPACT_ATOMS: atom_id res chain seq x y z
N MET A 1 -18.34 -1.57 4.58
CA MET A 1 -17.56 -0.39 4.18
C MET A 1 -17.69 -0.23 2.68
N PRO A 2 -17.61 1.00 2.12
CA PRO A 2 -17.59 1.16 0.66
C PRO A 2 -16.38 0.43 0.07
N ILE A 3 -16.54 -0.11 -1.14
CA ILE A 3 -15.47 -0.83 -1.85
C ILE A 3 -14.47 0.21 -2.37
N PRO A 4 -13.18 0.15 -1.99
CA PRO A 4 -12.18 1.11 -2.46
C PRO A 4 -12.07 1.14 -4.00
N GLN A 5 -11.96 2.33 -4.58
CA GLN A 5 -11.90 2.51 -6.04
C GLN A 5 -10.55 3.11 -6.50
N PRO A 6 -10.04 2.72 -7.68
CA PRO A 6 -8.77 3.25 -8.21
C PRO A 6 -8.69 4.77 -8.21
N GLY A 7 -7.58 5.32 -7.73
CA GLY A 7 -7.32 6.76 -7.61
C GLY A 7 -7.96 7.42 -6.39
N GLU A 8 -8.75 6.71 -5.58
CA GLU A 8 -9.20 7.23 -4.29
C GLU A 8 -8.04 7.24 -3.28
N ILE A 9 -8.03 8.26 -2.41
CA ILE A 9 -7.12 8.32 -1.28
C ILE A 9 -7.85 7.80 -0.05
N TRP A 10 -7.20 6.95 0.72
CA TRP A 10 -7.77 6.33 1.91
C TRP A 10 -6.84 6.50 3.11
N GLU A 11 -7.42 6.75 4.27
CA GLU A 11 -6.69 6.72 5.53
C GLU A 11 -6.49 5.28 6.01
N VAL A 12 -5.28 4.97 6.49
CA VAL A 12 -4.95 3.64 7.04
C VAL A 12 -5.48 3.51 8.46
N SER A 13 -6.16 2.41 8.75
CA SER A 13 -6.65 2.09 10.08
C SER A 13 -5.51 1.81 11.05
N ARG A 14 -5.62 2.34 12.27
CA ARG A 14 -4.74 1.96 13.40
C ARG A 14 -5.15 0.63 14.05
N LEU A 15 -6.35 0.14 13.74
CA LEU A 15 -6.85 -1.15 14.18
C LEU A 15 -6.65 -2.15 13.05
N VAL A 16 -5.50 -2.81 13.05
CA VAL A 16 -5.14 -3.79 12.03
C VAL A 16 -5.89 -5.10 12.27
N ARG A 17 -6.64 -5.52 11.27
CA ARG A 17 -7.34 -6.81 11.20
C ARG A 17 -6.52 -7.79 10.39
N SER A 18 -6.49 -9.03 10.86
CA SER A 18 -5.80 -10.15 10.23
C SER A 18 -6.62 -11.43 10.44
N PRO A 19 -6.65 -12.35 9.48
CA PRO A 19 -7.29 -13.65 9.64
C PRO A 19 -6.56 -14.54 10.67
N LEU A 20 -5.26 -14.31 10.88
CA LEU A 20 -4.49 -14.95 11.95
C LEU A 20 -4.35 -14.01 13.14
N LYS A 21 -4.49 -14.55 14.35
CA LYS A 21 -4.23 -13.82 15.60
C LYS A 21 -2.75 -13.91 15.94
N PHE A 22 -2.14 -12.76 16.16
CA PHE A 22 -0.75 -12.66 16.62
C PHE A 22 -0.71 -12.34 18.11
N SER A 23 0.12 -13.06 18.85
CA SER A 23 0.50 -12.73 20.22
C SER A 23 1.23 -11.39 20.29
N SER A 24 1.31 -10.78 21.47
CA SER A 24 2.03 -9.52 21.66
C SER A 24 3.52 -9.64 21.31
N GLN A 25 4.14 -10.79 21.56
CA GLN A 25 5.55 -11.02 21.23
C GLN A 25 5.77 -11.14 19.72
N GLU A 26 4.85 -11.78 19.00
CA GLU A 26 4.89 -11.84 17.54
C GLU A 26 4.69 -10.44 16.95
N GLN A 27 3.72 -9.67 17.46
CA GLN A 27 3.51 -8.28 17.01
C GLN A 27 4.74 -7.39 17.22
N GLN A 28 5.46 -7.54 18.34
CA GLN A 28 6.71 -6.83 18.59
C GLN A 28 7.84 -7.22 17.63
N THR A 29 7.79 -8.45 17.11
CA THR A 29 8.78 -8.97 16.15
C THR A 29 8.43 -8.55 14.72
N LEU A 30 7.15 -8.59 14.38
CA LEU A 30 6.62 -8.30 13.04
C LEU A 30 6.59 -6.80 12.74
N TYR A 31 6.40 -5.95 13.75
CA TYR A 31 6.24 -4.52 13.55
C TYR A 31 7.42 -3.74 14.11
N SER A 32 8.00 -2.89 13.28
CA SER A 32 9.00 -1.90 13.67
C SER A 32 8.45 -0.92 14.72
N SER A 33 9.34 -0.20 15.41
CA SER A 33 8.95 0.79 16.43
C SER A 33 8.09 1.92 15.86
N SER A 34 8.28 2.29 14.59
CA SER A 34 7.48 3.30 13.89
C SER A 34 6.04 2.81 13.65
N VAL A 35 5.86 1.54 13.26
CA VAL A 35 4.54 0.92 13.13
C VAL A 35 3.85 0.82 14.48
N GLN A 36 4.56 0.36 15.52
CA GLN A 36 4.00 0.28 16.87
C GLN A 36 3.54 1.65 17.38
N SER A 37 4.32 2.69 17.13
CA SER A 37 3.95 4.08 17.45
C SER A 37 2.68 4.53 16.72
N PHE A 38 2.55 4.18 15.43
CA PHE A 38 1.34 4.44 14.66
C PHE A 38 0.11 3.72 15.20
N LEU A 39 0.22 2.42 15.47
CA LEU A 39 -0.88 1.62 16.03
C LEU A 39 -1.32 2.14 17.41
N ALA A 40 -0.39 2.68 18.20
CA ALA A 40 -0.67 3.28 19.49
C ALA A 40 -1.27 4.71 19.40
N GLY A 41 -1.42 5.30 18.21
CA GLY A 41 -1.96 6.65 18.05
C GLY A 41 -0.91 7.77 18.25
N ASN A 42 0.36 7.44 18.36
CA ASN A 42 1.43 8.38 18.70
C ASN A 42 2.10 9.03 17.47
N SER A 43 1.69 8.66 16.25
CA SER A 43 2.18 9.24 15.01
C SER A 43 1.04 9.80 14.15
N PRO A 44 1.33 10.72 13.20
CA PRO A 44 0.32 11.28 12.31
C PRO A 44 -0.46 10.23 11.50
N PRO A 45 -1.65 10.57 10.98
CA PRO A 45 -2.37 9.73 10.03
C PRO A 45 -1.51 9.37 8.82
N ARG A 46 -1.85 8.23 8.22
CA ARG A 46 -1.15 7.69 7.06
C ARG A 46 -2.16 7.42 5.96
N TYR A 47 -1.75 7.66 4.72
CA TYR A 47 -2.64 7.64 3.57
C TYR A 47 -2.10 6.73 2.49
N VAL A 48 -3.01 6.19 1.70
CA VAL A 48 -2.68 5.41 0.51
C VAL A 48 -3.59 5.82 -0.63
N MET A 49 -3.11 5.70 -1.87
CA MET A 49 -3.95 5.75 -3.06
C MET A 49 -4.27 4.33 -3.52
N ILE A 50 -5.52 4.05 -3.85
CA ILE A 50 -5.89 2.77 -4.46
C ILE A 50 -5.34 2.71 -5.89
N VAL A 51 -4.58 1.67 -6.20
CA VAL A 51 -4.04 1.41 -7.53
C VAL A 51 -5.02 0.52 -8.30
N LYS A 52 -4.98 -0.78 -8.10
CA LYS A 52 -5.77 -1.74 -8.89
C LYS A 52 -6.99 -2.24 -8.11
N GLU A 53 -8.06 -2.54 -8.84
CA GLU A 53 -9.22 -3.28 -8.32
C GLU A 53 -8.88 -4.73 -7.95
N ASN A 54 -9.40 -5.11 -6.79
CA ASN A 54 -9.78 -6.43 -6.28
C ASN A 54 -9.24 -7.66 -7.03
N GLU A 55 -8.17 -8.25 -6.50
CA GLU A 55 -7.87 -9.66 -6.77
C GLU A 55 -8.52 -10.49 -5.67
N SER A 56 -9.73 -11.02 -5.94
CA SER A 56 -10.28 -12.08 -5.09
C SER A 56 -9.95 -13.44 -5.73
N PRO A 57 -9.03 -14.24 -5.15
CA PRO A 57 -8.72 -15.56 -5.69
C PRO A 57 -9.81 -16.60 -5.39
N VAL A 58 -10.80 -16.30 -4.53
CA VAL A 58 -11.81 -17.28 -4.07
C VAL A 58 -13.11 -16.55 -3.69
N GLU A 59 -14.27 -17.16 -3.96
CA GLU A 59 -15.60 -16.74 -3.47
C GLU A 59 -15.74 -16.83 -1.92
N THR A 60 -14.72 -16.46 -1.16
CA THR A 60 -14.73 -16.49 0.31
C THR A 60 -14.72 -15.09 0.88
N GLU A 61 -15.69 -14.83 1.76
CA GLU A 61 -15.84 -13.69 2.67
C GLU A 61 -15.31 -12.34 2.15
N GLU A 62 -16.23 -11.46 1.74
CA GLU A 62 -15.99 -10.04 1.38
C GLU A 62 -15.07 -9.28 2.37
N GLN A 63 -14.91 -9.81 3.58
CA GLN A 63 -14.10 -9.25 4.66
C GLN A 63 -12.59 -9.20 4.39
N TRP A 64 -12.03 -10.09 3.54
CA TRP A 64 -10.57 -10.21 3.33
C TRP A 64 -10.11 -9.80 1.93
N LEU A 65 -10.84 -8.89 1.32
CA LEU A 65 -10.53 -8.34 0.00
C LEU A 65 -9.12 -7.72 -0.03
N ILE A 66 -8.27 -8.18 -0.97
CA ILE A 66 -6.95 -7.60 -1.24
C ILE A 66 -7.08 -6.53 -2.33
N VAL A 67 -6.48 -5.37 -2.07
CA VAL A 67 -6.33 -4.25 -3.02
C VAL A 67 -4.86 -3.88 -3.15
N SER A 68 -4.44 -3.38 -4.31
CA SER A 68 -3.11 -2.79 -4.47
C SER A 68 -3.17 -1.31 -4.15
N VAL A 69 -2.22 -0.81 -3.36
CA VAL A 69 -2.19 0.57 -2.90
C VAL A 69 -0.81 1.19 -3.05
N MET A 70 -0.76 2.47 -3.41
CA MET A 70 0.45 3.29 -3.43
C MET A 70 0.53 4.08 -2.12
N LEU A 71 1.70 4.11 -1.49
CA LEU A 71 1.88 4.86 -0.25
C LEU A 71 1.95 6.37 -0.50
N LEU A 72 1.30 7.12 0.38
CA LEU A 72 1.31 8.58 0.38
C LEU A 72 1.83 9.08 1.72
N SER A 73 2.97 9.78 1.69
CA SER A 73 3.58 10.34 2.89
C SER A 73 3.24 11.81 3.07
N VAL A 74 3.03 12.19 4.32
CA VAL A 74 2.89 13.59 4.75
C VAL A 74 4.25 14.31 4.86
N LYS A 75 5.36 13.57 4.76
CA LYS A 75 6.72 14.11 4.84
C LYS A 75 7.23 14.41 3.43
N THR A 76 7.06 15.65 3.00
CA THR A 76 7.34 16.07 1.62
C THR A 76 8.80 16.46 1.36
N ASP A 77 9.62 16.59 2.41
CA ASP A 77 11.02 17.02 2.32
C ASP A 77 11.97 15.95 1.73
N PHE A 78 11.46 14.75 1.45
CA PHE A 78 12.24 13.59 1.00
C PHE A 78 12.05 13.24 -0.48
N LEU A 79 11.62 14.22 -1.28
CA LEU A 79 11.29 14.05 -2.70
C LEU A 79 12.50 13.56 -3.53
N SER A 80 12.42 12.34 -4.08
CA SER A 80 13.38 11.78 -5.02
C SER A 80 12.80 11.60 -6.43
N ASP A 81 13.63 11.19 -7.40
CA ASP A 81 13.26 10.81 -8.76
C ASP A 81 12.17 9.72 -8.87
N VAL A 82 11.95 8.95 -7.81
CA VAL A 82 10.88 7.94 -7.73
C VAL A 82 9.67 8.41 -6.92
N ASP A 83 9.66 9.67 -6.51
CA ASP A 83 8.59 10.30 -5.76
C ASP A 83 8.00 11.49 -6.53
N LEU A 84 6.71 11.75 -6.33
CA LEU A 84 6.04 12.92 -6.89
C LEU A 84 5.31 13.69 -5.79
N LEU A 85 5.50 15.00 -5.74
CA LEU A 85 4.74 15.86 -4.83
C LEU A 85 3.35 16.13 -5.43
N ILE A 86 2.33 15.83 -4.65
CA ILE A 86 0.92 16.10 -4.93
C ILE A 86 0.48 17.29 -4.07
N PRO A 87 0.15 18.45 -4.68
CA PRO A 87 -0.35 19.59 -3.94
C PRO A 87 -1.70 19.33 -3.25
N ALA A 88 -1.89 19.96 -2.09
CA ALA A 88 -3.07 19.86 -1.23
C ALA A 88 -4.39 20.13 -1.98
N ASN A 89 -4.39 21.12 -2.89
CA ASN A 89 -5.57 21.49 -3.67
C ASN A 89 -6.02 20.38 -4.65
N MET A 90 -5.09 19.56 -5.12
CA MET A 90 -5.37 18.42 -6.00
C MET A 90 -5.89 17.23 -5.20
N SER A 91 -5.19 16.87 -4.12
CA SER A 91 -5.58 15.75 -3.24
C SER A 91 -6.86 16.05 -2.44
N GLY A 92 -7.20 17.33 -2.26
CA GLY A 92 -8.31 17.74 -1.40
C GLY A 92 -8.03 17.58 0.10
N LEU A 93 -6.78 17.32 0.49
CA LEU A 93 -6.35 17.31 1.88
C LEU A 93 -5.85 18.70 2.32
N SER A 94 -5.58 18.87 3.61
CA SER A 94 -5.10 20.12 4.18
C SER A 94 -3.62 20.41 3.91
N GLN A 95 -2.90 19.47 3.30
CA GLN A 95 -1.47 19.53 3.10
C GLN A 95 -1.05 18.73 1.87
N ASP A 96 0.15 19.04 1.38
CA ASP A 96 0.77 18.33 0.29
C ASP A 96 1.13 16.90 0.71
N LEU A 97 1.14 16.00 -0.27
CA LEU A 97 1.49 14.61 -0.10
C LEU A 97 2.66 14.26 -1.01
N LEU A 98 3.55 13.43 -0.51
CA LEU A 98 4.58 12.76 -1.28
C LEU A 98 4.00 11.42 -1.76
N ALA A 99 3.80 11.25 -3.06
CA ALA A 99 3.45 9.97 -3.65
C ALA A 99 4.72 9.15 -3.86
N GLU A 100 4.82 8.04 -3.14
CA GLU A 100 5.91 7.09 -3.23
C GLU A 100 5.64 6.16 -4.41
N THR A 101 5.93 6.60 -5.64
CA THR A 101 5.51 5.87 -6.85
C THR A 101 6.23 4.52 -7.01
N TRP A 102 7.39 4.38 -6.38
CA TRP A 102 8.12 3.11 -6.23
C TRP A 102 7.46 2.14 -5.23
N HIS A 103 6.54 2.61 -4.40
CA HIS A 103 6.05 1.86 -3.24
C HIS A 103 4.57 1.52 -3.42
N VAL A 104 4.33 0.51 -4.26
CA VAL A 104 3.01 -0.07 -4.48
C VAL A 104 2.96 -1.46 -3.87
N ILE A 105 2.05 -1.69 -2.93
CA ILE A 105 1.97 -2.92 -2.14
C ILE A 105 0.53 -3.46 -2.08
N PRO A 106 0.36 -4.76 -1.80
CA PRO A 106 -0.96 -5.29 -1.47
C PRO A 106 -1.37 -4.89 -0.05
N ALA A 107 -2.67 -4.66 0.15
CA ALA A 107 -3.27 -4.39 1.44
C ALA A 107 -4.64 -5.07 1.55
N LEU A 108 -5.03 -5.45 2.77
CA LEU A 108 -6.42 -5.85 3.04
C LEU A 108 -7.30 -4.60 3.13
N ALA A 109 -8.35 -4.54 2.33
CA ALA A 109 -9.28 -3.40 2.29
C ALA A 109 -9.93 -3.11 3.66
N CYS A 110 -10.09 -4.13 4.51
CA CYS A 110 -10.62 -3.96 5.86
C CYS A 110 -9.68 -3.23 6.83
N ASN A 111 -8.43 -2.97 6.43
CA ASN A 111 -7.45 -2.16 7.15
C ASN A 111 -7.39 -0.71 6.63
N LEU A 112 -8.26 -0.35 5.69
CA LEU A 112 -8.50 1.03 5.27
C LEU A 112 -9.71 1.58 6.04
N LEU A 113 -9.58 2.80 6.57
CA LEU A 113 -10.58 3.40 7.46
C LEU A 113 -11.73 4.04 6.68
N GLN A 114 -11.40 5.03 5.85
CA GLN A 114 -12.37 5.80 5.06
C GLN A 114 -11.68 6.49 3.88
N PRO A 115 -12.41 6.77 2.79
CA PRO A 115 -11.91 7.63 1.73
C PRO A 115 -11.74 9.06 2.26
N VAL A 116 -10.66 9.72 1.85
CA VAL A 116 -10.33 11.09 2.24
C VAL A 116 -9.94 11.91 1.00
N GLY A 117 -10.20 13.22 1.04
CA GLY A 117 -9.83 14.11 -0.06
C GLY A 117 -10.63 13.85 -1.34
N LYS A 118 -9.95 13.98 -2.48
CA LYS A 118 -10.51 13.84 -3.83
C LYS A 118 -9.88 12.64 -4.52
N ARG A 119 -10.71 11.89 -5.24
CA ARG A 119 -10.25 10.88 -6.20
C ARG A 119 -9.45 11.56 -7.31
N PHE A 120 -8.26 11.05 -7.61
CA PHE A 120 -7.46 11.58 -8.71
C PHE A 120 -8.13 11.34 -10.06
N SER A 121 -7.89 12.26 -11.01
CA SER A 121 -8.26 12.04 -12.39
C SER A 121 -7.47 10.86 -12.97
N ARG A 122 -8.02 10.22 -14.00
CA ARG A 122 -7.34 9.13 -14.70
C ARG A 122 -5.95 9.53 -15.22
N GLU A 123 -5.81 10.76 -15.74
CA GLU A 123 -4.54 11.27 -16.25
C GLU A 123 -3.46 11.34 -15.16
N ILE A 124 -3.80 11.87 -13.97
CA ILE A 124 -2.87 11.92 -12.83
C ILE A 124 -2.54 10.50 -12.34
N TYR A 125 -3.56 9.66 -12.21
CA TYR A 125 -3.41 8.27 -11.78
C TYR A 125 -2.47 7.48 -12.70
N ASP A 126 -2.71 7.50 -14.01
CA ASP A 126 -1.90 6.78 -15.00
C ASP A 126 -0.45 7.32 -15.01
N HIS A 127 -0.26 8.64 -14.83
CA HIS A 127 1.06 9.24 -14.74
C HIS A 127 1.85 8.80 -13.50
N LEU A 128 1.20 8.76 -12.34
CA LEU A 128 1.81 8.27 -11.09
C LEU A 128 2.30 6.82 -11.24
N LEU A 129 1.48 5.96 -11.87
CA LEU A 129 1.86 4.58 -12.12
C LEU A 129 3.00 4.47 -13.13
N THR A 130 3.00 5.27 -14.20
CA THR A 130 4.05 5.22 -15.21
C THR A 130 5.43 5.60 -14.62
N VAL A 131 5.48 6.56 -13.68
CA VAL A 131 6.73 6.88 -12.96
C VAL A 131 7.18 5.67 -12.11
N GLY A 132 6.25 5.02 -11.42
CA GLY A 132 6.52 3.80 -10.66
C GLY A 132 7.02 2.64 -11.54
N ASP A 133 6.36 2.38 -12.66
CA ASP A 133 6.73 1.35 -13.63
C ASP A 133 8.13 1.60 -14.20
N TYR A 134 8.49 2.86 -14.46
CA TYR A 134 9.84 3.22 -14.90
C TYR A 134 10.88 2.91 -13.82
N SER A 135 10.60 3.23 -12.55
CA SER A 135 11.52 2.93 -11.44
C SER A 135 11.78 1.42 -11.27
N HIS A 136 10.78 0.59 -11.59
CA HIS A 136 10.86 -0.87 -11.57
C HIS A 136 11.37 -1.46 -12.90
N LYS A 137 11.71 -0.63 -13.89
CA LYS A 137 12.16 -1.04 -15.24
C LYS A 137 11.13 -1.89 -15.99
N LEU A 138 9.84 -1.63 -15.74
CA LEU A 138 8.72 -2.23 -16.46
C LEU A 138 8.42 -1.48 -17.76
N VAL A 139 8.79 -0.20 -17.82
CA VAL A 139 8.76 0.63 -19.03
C VAL A 139 10.13 1.26 -19.27
N ASP A 140 10.48 1.46 -20.54
CA ASP A 140 11.82 1.90 -20.96
C ASP A 140 12.02 3.43 -20.87
N GLU A 141 10.92 4.20 -20.94
CA GLU A 141 10.97 5.65 -21.04
C GLU A 141 10.48 6.33 -19.75
N MET A 142 11.29 7.25 -19.24
CA MET A 142 10.91 8.08 -18.09
C MET A 142 9.84 9.09 -18.51
N PRO A 143 8.78 9.30 -17.72
CA PRO A 143 7.82 10.35 -17.99
C PRO A 143 8.46 11.73 -18.09
N VAL A 144 8.03 12.52 -19.08
CA VAL A 144 8.65 13.81 -19.37
C VAL A 144 8.35 14.80 -18.24
N ILE A 145 9.39 15.45 -17.70
CA ILE A 145 9.26 16.42 -16.59
C ILE A 145 8.25 17.54 -16.89
N SER A 146 8.18 18.01 -18.13
CA SER A 146 7.21 19.03 -18.54
C SER A 146 5.76 18.53 -18.45
N GLU A 147 5.54 17.25 -18.71
CA GLU A 147 4.23 16.63 -18.54
C GLU A 147 3.86 16.50 -17.07
N THR A 148 4.77 16.04 -16.21
CA THR A 148 4.56 16.01 -14.75
C THR A 148 4.12 17.38 -14.23
N LYS A 149 4.82 18.44 -14.63
CA LYS A 149 4.47 19.82 -14.25
C LYS A 149 3.15 20.30 -14.83
N ARG A 150 2.82 19.91 -16.08
CA ARG A 150 1.53 20.22 -16.72
C ARG A 150 0.36 19.63 -15.94
N LEU A 151 0.55 18.47 -15.32
CA LEU A 151 -0.43 17.81 -14.45
C LEU A 151 -0.53 18.43 -13.04
N GLY A 152 0.28 19.45 -12.74
CA GLY A 152 0.33 20.08 -11.42
C GLY A 152 1.15 19.32 -10.38
N LEU A 153 1.85 18.26 -10.78
CA LEU A 153 2.73 17.48 -9.92
C LEU A 153 4.15 18.08 -9.91
N THR A 154 4.88 17.94 -8.80
CA THR A 154 6.29 18.34 -8.76
C THR A 154 7.19 17.10 -8.73
N PRO A 155 8.03 16.88 -9.76
CA PRO A 155 8.96 15.77 -9.77
C PRO A 155 10.14 16.01 -8.84
N GLY A 156 10.66 14.94 -8.23
CA GLY A 156 11.93 15.00 -7.52
C GLY A 156 13.15 15.02 -8.43
N SER A 157 14.31 14.99 -7.77
CA SER A 157 15.61 15.08 -8.45
C SER A 157 16.33 13.74 -8.46
N LEU A 158 16.91 13.38 -9.61
CA LEU A 158 17.82 12.23 -9.75
C LEU A 158 19.05 12.33 -8.83
N TYR A 159 19.47 13.54 -8.46
CA TYR A 159 20.59 13.74 -7.55
C TYR A 159 20.24 13.38 -6.10
N ALA A 160 18.95 13.39 -5.77
CA ALA A 160 18.43 13.14 -4.43
C ALA A 160 18.53 11.65 -4.04
N ALA A 161 18.53 10.73 -5.02
CA ALA A 161 18.67 9.28 -4.77
C ALA A 161 19.97 8.87 -4.04
N LYS A 162 21.02 9.72 -4.09
CA LYS A 162 22.29 9.50 -3.38
C LYS A 162 22.32 10.13 -1.97
N ASP A 163 21.30 10.88 -1.59
CA ASP A 163 21.20 11.47 -0.26
C ASP A 163 20.85 10.37 0.76
N LEU A 164 21.71 10.21 1.78
CA LEU A 164 21.52 9.22 2.84
C LEU A 164 20.20 9.45 3.59
N LYS A 165 19.74 10.69 3.75
CA LYS A 165 18.48 10.99 4.43
C LYS A 165 17.27 10.47 3.67
N ILE A 166 17.32 10.53 2.35
CA ILE A 166 16.23 10.04 1.49
C ILE A 166 16.21 8.51 1.50
N GLN A 167 17.39 7.88 1.43
CA GLN A 167 17.49 6.43 1.56
C GLN A 167 16.99 5.91 2.91
N ASP A 168 17.34 6.61 3.99
CA ASP A 168 16.86 6.26 5.33
C ASP A 168 15.36 6.48 5.48
N PHE A 169 14.81 7.51 4.82
CA PHE A 169 13.36 7.72 4.74
C PHE A 169 12.67 6.58 3.99
N HIS A 170 13.15 6.20 2.79
CA HIS A 170 12.57 5.10 2.03
C HIS A 170 12.58 3.77 2.81
N LYS A 171 13.69 3.45 3.50
CA LYS A 171 13.74 2.26 4.39
C LYS A 171 12.72 2.33 5.53
N GLN A 172 12.49 3.52 6.09
CA GLN A 172 11.49 3.70 7.14
C GLN A 172 10.07 3.53 6.62
N GLU A 173 9.78 3.99 5.40
CA GLU A 173 8.47 3.82 4.78
C GLU A 173 8.25 2.35 4.37
N GLU A 174 9.26 1.67 3.83
CA GLU A 174 9.22 0.22 3.56
C GLU A 174 8.91 -0.58 4.83
N ALA A 175 9.63 -0.32 5.93
CA ALA A 175 9.36 -0.96 7.22
C ALA A 175 8.03 -0.52 7.87
N TRP A 176 7.47 0.62 7.46
CA TRP A 176 6.15 1.05 7.91
C TRP A 176 5.03 0.33 7.16
N SER A 177 5.29 -0.03 5.90
CA SER A 177 4.36 -0.75 5.02
C SER A 177 3.92 -2.11 5.58
N ASP A 178 4.70 -2.68 6.51
CA ASP A 178 4.38 -3.91 7.26
C ASP A 178 3.00 -3.87 7.91
N VAL A 179 2.52 -2.68 8.29
CA VAL A 179 1.15 -2.51 8.83
C VAL A 179 0.06 -2.99 7.86
N LEU A 180 0.34 -2.96 6.56
CA LEU A 180 -0.55 -3.40 5.48
C LEU A 180 -0.16 -4.77 4.91
N THR A 181 1.13 -5.07 4.79
CA THR A 181 1.61 -6.30 4.14
C THR A 181 1.59 -7.53 5.04
N VAL A 182 1.84 -7.39 6.35
CA VAL A 182 1.80 -8.52 7.31
C VAL A 182 0.43 -9.20 7.34
N PRO A 183 -0.70 -8.47 7.42
CA PRO A 183 -2.03 -9.07 7.32
C PRO A 183 -2.29 -9.80 6.00
N VAL A 184 -1.75 -9.30 4.88
CA VAL A 184 -1.85 -9.98 3.57
C VAL A 184 -1.08 -11.29 3.59
N ALA A 185 0.15 -11.29 4.11
CA ALA A 185 0.94 -12.52 4.27
C ALA A 185 0.25 -13.54 5.19
N ALA A 186 -0.40 -13.06 6.25
CA ALA A 186 -1.22 -13.89 7.15
C ALA A 186 -2.39 -14.54 6.40
N TYR A 187 -3.07 -13.77 5.54
CA TYR A 187 -4.17 -14.26 4.71
C TYR A 187 -3.72 -15.32 3.71
N HIS A 188 -2.60 -15.12 3.01
CA HIS A 188 -2.06 -16.13 2.11
C HIS A 188 -1.67 -17.42 2.86
N THR A 189 -1.08 -17.30 4.05
CA THR A 189 -0.78 -18.46 4.91
C THR A 189 -2.05 -19.20 5.32
N TYR A 190 -3.09 -18.47 5.72
CA TYR A 190 -4.39 -19.03 6.07
C TYR A 190 -5.02 -19.80 4.91
N LEU A 191 -5.07 -19.20 3.71
CA LEU A 191 -5.59 -19.86 2.52
C LEU A 191 -4.82 -21.13 2.15
N LYS A 192 -3.48 -21.09 2.25
CA LYS A 192 -2.63 -22.26 1.99
C LYS A 192 -2.95 -23.40 2.95
N ASN A 193 -3.13 -23.09 4.23
CA ASN A 193 -3.48 -24.07 5.25
C ASN A 193 -4.86 -24.69 4.98
N ILE A 194 -5.86 -23.89 4.62
CA ILE A 194 -7.19 -24.41 4.25
C ILE A 194 -7.11 -25.36 3.06
N LYS A 195 -6.41 -24.95 1.98
CA LYS A 195 -6.27 -25.80 0.79
C LYS A 195 -5.59 -27.12 1.12
N PHE A 196 -4.58 -27.09 1.99
CA PHE A 196 -3.91 -28.29 2.47
C PHE A 196 -4.85 -29.18 3.30
N THR A 197 -5.58 -28.62 4.27
CA THR A 197 -6.52 -29.38 5.09
C THR A 197 -7.63 -30.01 4.25
N ASN A 198 -8.17 -29.30 3.26
CA ASN A 198 -9.18 -29.84 2.35
C ASN A 198 -8.63 -31.00 1.52
N ALA A 199 -7.41 -30.88 0.98
CA ALA A 199 -6.79 -31.96 0.23
C ALA A 199 -6.58 -33.23 1.07
N VAL A 200 -6.17 -33.09 2.34
CA VAL A 200 -6.03 -34.22 3.27
C VAL A 200 -7.39 -34.85 3.60
N LEU A 201 -8.43 -34.02 3.76
CA LEU A 201 -9.80 -34.51 4.02
C LEU A 201 -10.34 -35.28 2.81
N ASP A 202 -10.15 -34.74 1.60
CA ASP A 202 -10.59 -35.36 0.35
C ASP A 202 -9.89 -36.71 0.11
N GLU A 203 -8.59 -36.80 0.42
CA GLU A 203 -7.83 -38.05 0.38
C GLU A 203 -8.35 -39.08 1.40
N ALA A 204 -8.62 -38.65 2.64
CA ALA A 204 -9.19 -39.53 3.66
C ALA A 204 -10.59 -40.05 3.27
N LEU A 205 -11.43 -39.19 2.70
CA LEU A 205 -12.76 -39.57 2.21
C LEU A 205 -12.68 -40.55 1.03
N TYR A 206 -11.70 -40.36 0.14
CA TYR A 206 -11.47 -41.29 -0.97
C TYR A 206 -11.05 -42.68 -0.45
N LEU A 207 -10.16 -42.72 0.55
CA LEU A 207 -9.71 -43.97 1.18
C LEU A 207 -10.79 -44.70 1.99
N GLU A 208 -11.83 -43.99 2.47
CA GLU A 208 -12.97 -44.61 3.17
C GLU A 208 -14.04 -45.15 2.21
N GLN A 209 -14.01 -44.76 0.94
CA GLN A 209 -14.98 -45.20 -0.09
C GLN A 209 -14.50 -46.40 -0.90
N ASP A 210 -13.19 -46.70 -0.89
CA ASP A 210 -12.55 -47.91 -1.45
C ASP A 210 -12.54 -49.09 -0.45
#